data_AF-A0A329VYB9-F1
#
_entry.id   AF-A0A329VYB9-F1
#
_cell.length_a   1.000
_cell.length_b   1.000
_cell.length_c   1.000
_cell.angle_alpha   90.00
_cell.angle_beta   90.00
_cell.angle_gamma   90.00
#
_symmetry.space_group_name_H-M   'P 1'
#
loop_
_entity.id
_entity.type
_entity.pdbx_description
1 polymer ?
#
loop_
_entity_poly.entity_id
_entity_poly.type
_entity_poly.pdbx_seq_one_letter_code
_entity_poly.pdbx_strand_id
1 'polypeptide(L)'
;QALCDELEAEGITLITHVRHNMKAKELSLWDKLMLRRRFLIETVMDQLKNISQIEHSRHRSQLGFLLEIVAGLIAYTFQPKKPSLNLRDCDIAIFKRS
;
A
#
# COMPACT_ATOMS: atom_id res chain seq x y z
N GLN A 1 -15.11 15.87 -8.32
CA GLN A 1 -16.07 15.97 -7.21
C GLN A 1 -17.26 15.04 -7.46
N ALA A 2 -17.80 14.99 -8.68
CA ALA A 2 -18.83 14.02 -9.11
C ALA A 2 -18.63 12.59 -8.55
N LEU A 3 -17.45 11.99 -8.72
CA LEU A 3 -17.18 10.63 -8.19
C LEU A 3 -17.28 10.50 -6.66
N CYS A 4 -16.87 11.52 -5.89
CA CYS A 4 -17.03 11.48 -4.43
C CYS A 4 -18.50 11.52 -4.05
N ASP A 5 -19.27 12.37 -4.73
CA ASP A 5 -20.67 12.60 -4.45
C ASP A 5 -21.52 11.38 -4.89
N GLU A 6 -21.14 10.72 -6.00
CA GLU A 6 -21.71 9.45 -6.48
C GLU A 6 -21.45 8.29 -5.49
N LEU A 7 -20.20 8.13 -5.03
CA LEU A 7 -19.85 7.09 -4.06
C LEU A 7 -20.51 7.34 -2.70
N GLU A 8 -20.66 8.60 -2.29
CA GLU A 8 -21.37 8.97 -1.07
C GLU A 8 -22.86 8.63 -1.16
N ALA A 9 -23.49 8.77 -2.33
CA ALA A 9 -24.86 8.33 -2.56
C ALA A 9 -25.03 6.81 -2.45
N GLU A 10 -23.98 6.04 -2.73
CA GLU A 10 -23.92 4.58 -2.51
C GLU A 10 -23.50 4.19 -1.08
N GLY A 11 -23.23 5.17 -0.20
CA GLY A 11 -22.78 4.95 1.17
C GLY A 11 -21.30 4.56 1.30
N ILE A 12 -20.51 4.75 0.24
CA ILE A 12 -19.09 4.41 0.18
C ILE A 12 -18.25 5.65 0.47
N THR A 13 -17.45 5.60 1.54
CA THR A 13 -16.53 6.69 1.86
C THR A 13 -15.21 6.54 1.10
N LEU A 14 -14.93 7.46 0.18
CA LEU A 14 -13.67 7.48 -0.55
C LEU A 14 -12.52 8.03 0.29
N ILE A 15 -11.55 7.17 0.64
CA ILE A 15 -10.33 7.53 1.38
C ILE A 15 -9.13 7.55 0.41
N THR A 16 -8.63 8.75 0.09
CA THR A 16 -7.51 8.94 -0.87
C THR A 16 -6.60 10.10 -0.44
N HIS A 17 -5.37 10.11 -0.96
CA HIS A 17 -4.51 11.29 -0.85
C HIS A 17 -5.04 12.44 -1.73
N VAL A 18 -4.98 13.66 -1.21
CA VAL A 18 -5.32 14.88 -1.95
C VAL A 18 -4.31 15.07 -3.09
N ARG A 19 -4.80 15.10 -4.34
CA ARG A 19 -3.99 15.38 -5.54
C ARG A 19 -4.09 16.87 -5.91
N HIS A 20 -3.16 17.35 -6.75
CA HIS A 20 -3.08 18.75 -7.23
C HIS A 20 -4.42 19.36 -7.71
N ASN A 21 -5.28 18.58 -8.36
CA ASN A 21 -6.59 19.04 -8.88
C ASN A 21 -7.78 18.78 -7.93
N MET A 22 -7.53 18.39 -6.67
CA MET A 22 -8.57 18.09 -5.69
C MET A 22 -8.69 19.21 -4.66
N LYS A 23 -9.93 19.49 -4.23
CA LYS A 23 -10.16 20.35 -3.07
C LYS A 23 -9.56 19.71 -1.83
N ALA A 24 -9.00 20.53 -0.94
CA ALA A 24 -8.49 20.05 0.34
C ALA A 24 -9.64 19.42 1.15
N LYS A 25 -9.45 18.17 1.57
CA LYS A 25 -10.39 17.44 2.41
C LYS A 25 -9.71 17.14 3.75
N GLU A 26 -10.42 17.43 4.83
CA GLU A 26 -10.02 17.03 6.18
C GLU A 26 -10.06 15.50 6.26
N LEU A 27 -8.89 14.87 6.30
CA LEU A 27 -8.74 13.43 6.52
C LEU A 27 -8.61 13.18 8.02
N SER A 28 -9.36 12.21 8.53
CA SER A 28 -9.20 11.72 9.90
C SER A 28 -7.76 11.25 10.14
N LEU A 29 -7.31 11.28 11.39
CA LEU A 29 -6.02 10.70 11.78
C LEU A 29 -5.94 9.21 11.39
N TRP A 30 -7.07 8.50 11.48
CA TRP A 30 -7.17 7.09 11.10
C TRP A 30 -7.01 6.89 9.59
N ASP A 31 -7.65 7.73 8.77
CA ASP A 31 -7.54 7.69 7.31
C ASP A 31 -6.12 8.00 6.84
N LYS A 32 -5.47 9.00 7.46
CA LYS A 32 -4.07 9.35 7.18
C LYS A 32 -3.13 8.18 7.49
N LEU A 33 -3.41 7.44 8.55
CA LEU A 33 -2.61 6.28 8.95
C LEU A 33 -2.83 5.09 8.02
N MET A 34 -4.07 4.82 7.62
CA MET A 34 -4.41 3.80 6.62
C MET A 34 -3.70 4.07 5.29
N LEU A 35 -3.73 5.32 4.82
CA LEU A 35 -3.05 5.73 3.60
C LEU A 35 -1.51 5.54 3.68
N ARG A 36 -0.89 5.84 4.82
CA ARG A 36 0.54 5.57 5.06
C ARG A 36 0.86 4.07 5.02
N ARG A 37 0.02 3.23 5.62
CA ARG A 37 0.21 1.77 5.58
C ARG A 37 0.08 1.23 4.15
N ARG A 38 -0.88 1.76 3.38
CA ARG A 38 -1.03 1.46 1.95
C ARG A 38 0.24 1.80 1.17
N PHE A 39 0.85 2.96 1.42
CA PHE A 39 2.11 3.36 0.78
C PHE A 39 3.25 2.36 1.04
N LEU A 40 3.37 1.79 2.25
CA LEU A 40 4.34 0.71 2.50
C LEU A 40 4.07 -0.52 1.65
N ILE A 41 2.81 -0.97 1.61
CA ILE A 41 2.44 -2.17 0.85
C ILE A 41 2.73 -1.95 -0.64
N GLU A 42 2.40 -0.77 -1.17
CA GLU A 42 2.72 -0.39 -2.54
C GLU A 42 4.23 -0.36 -2.78
N THR A 43 5.02 0.19 -1.86
CA THR A 43 6.51 0.21 -1.96
C THR A 43 7.09 -1.21 -1.96
N VAL A 44 6.61 -2.08 -1.07
CA VAL A 44 7.06 -3.49 -1.02
C VAL A 44 6.68 -4.21 -2.30
N MET A 45 5.46 -4.01 -2.82
CA MET A 45 5.06 -4.61 -4.10
C MET A 45 5.86 -4.07 -5.29
N ASP A 46 6.22 -2.80 -5.28
CA ASP A 46 7.07 -2.20 -6.31
C ASP A 46 8.48 -2.81 -6.29
N GLN A 47 9.04 -2.99 -5.09
CA GLN A 47 10.32 -3.68 -4.91
C GLN A 47 10.25 -5.14 -5.36
N LEU A 48 9.19 -5.88 -5.01
CA LEU A 48 9.02 -7.26 -5.44
C LEU A 48 8.89 -7.35 -6.97
N LYS A 49 8.15 -6.44 -7.61
CA LYS A 49 8.07 -6.38 -9.07
C LYS A 49 9.44 -6.13 -9.72
N ASN A 50 10.22 -5.19 -9.20
CA ASN A 50 11.51 -4.80 -9.78
C ASN A 50 12.63 -5.83 -9.50
N ILE A 51 12.68 -6.41 -8.30
CA ILE A 51 13.75 -7.34 -7.89
C ILE A 51 13.49 -8.76 -8.41
N SER A 52 12.25 -9.22 -8.32
CA SER A 52 11.87 -10.60 -8.66
C SER A 52 11.28 -10.68 -10.08
N GLN A 53 11.23 -9.56 -10.82
CA GLN A 53 10.78 -9.52 -12.22
C GLN A 53 9.47 -10.29 -12.44
N ILE A 54 8.60 -10.28 -11.43
CA ILE A 54 7.39 -11.13 -11.34
C ILE A 54 6.42 -10.79 -12.46
N GLU A 55 6.49 -9.56 -12.98
CA GLU A 55 5.73 -9.06 -14.12
C GLU A 55 6.21 -9.61 -15.48
N HIS A 56 7.07 -10.64 -15.49
CA HIS A 56 7.40 -11.38 -16.70
C HIS A 56 6.11 -11.92 -17.35
N SER A 57 5.85 -11.50 -18.59
CA SER A 57 4.72 -11.99 -19.41
C SER A 57 4.84 -13.47 -19.81
N ARG A 58 5.97 -14.12 -19.49
CA ARG A 58 6.34 -15.48 -19.93
C ARG A 58 6.48 -16.47 -18.76
N HIS A 59 5.50 -16.51 -17.88
CA HIS A 59 5.39 -17.63 -16.94
C HIS A 59 5.01 -18.90 -17.70
N ARG A 60 5.98 -19.82 -17.90
CA ARG A 60 5.73 -21.11 -18.56
C ARG A 60 4.86 -22.05 -17.71
N SER A 61 4.69 -21.79 -16.42
CA SER A 61 3.85 -22.58 -15.51
C SER A 61 3.41 -21.76 -14.29
N GLN A 62 2.23 -22.08 -13.74
CA GLN A 62 1.66 -21.44 -12.55
C GLN A 62 2.50 -21.73 -11.28
N LEU A 63 3.11 -22.91 -11.21
CA LEU A 63 3.98 -23.31 -10.09
C LEU A 63 5.29 -22.52 -10.07
N GLY A 64 5.87 -22.23 -11.25
CA GLY A 64 7.07 -21.40 -11.36
C GLY A 64 6.82 -19.97 -10.87
N PHE A 65 5.65 -19.42 -11.19
CA PHE A 65 5.21 -18.12 -10.67
C PHE A 65 5.11 -18.09 -9.14
N LEU A 66 4.52 -19.12 -8.53
CA LEU A 66 4.41 -19.18 -7.06
C LEU A 66 5.78 -19.29 -6.40
N LEU A 67 6.70 -20.08 -6.99
CA LEU A 67 8.08 -20.19 -6.51
C LEU A 67 8.81 -18.85 -6.57
N GLU A 68 8.63 -18.09 -7.65
CA GLU A 68 9.23 -16.77 -7.81
C GLU A 68 8.69 -15.78 -6.77
N ILE A 69 7.38 -15.80 -6.47
CA ILE A 69 6.80 -15.00 -5.37
C ILE A 69 7.45 -15.37 -4.03
N VAL A 70 7.54 -16.66 -3.71
CA VAL A 70 8.11 -17.11 -2.43
C VAL A 70 9.60 -16.75 -2.35
N ALA A 71 10.35 -16.91 -3.44
CA ALA A 71 11.75 -16.50 -3.53
C ALA A 71 11.92 -15.00 -3.34
N GLY A 72 11.08 -14.17 -3.98
CA GLY A 72 11.06 -12.72 -3.81
C GLY A 72 10.76 -12.30 -2.36
N LEU A 73 9.81 -12.98 -1.70
CA LEU A 73 9.51 -12.76 -0.28
C LEU A 73 10.68 -13.14 0.62
N ILE A 74 11.34 -14.29 0.37
CA ILE A 74 12.53 -14.72 1.11
C ILE A 74 13.67 -13.72 0.90
N ALA A 75 13.98 -13.34 -0.33
CA ALA A 75 15.02 -12.36 -0.65
C ALA A 75 14.77 -11.01 0.03
N TYR A 76 13.51 -10.57 0.11
CA TYR A 76 13.12 -9.36 0.85
C TYR A 76 13.47 -9.45 2.35
N THR A 77 13.40 -10.63 2.96
CA THR A 77 13.79 -10.78 4.38
C THR A 77 15.28 -10.51 4.62
N PHE A 78 16.12 -10.82 3.63
CA PHE A 78 17.57 -10.61 3.67
C PHE A 78 18.00 -9.20 3.24
N GLN A 79 17.08 -8.37 2.74
CA GLN A 79 17.42 -7.04 2.28
C GLN A 79 17.69 -6.09 3.46
N PRO A 80 18.83 -5.37 3.47
CA PRO A 80 19.23 -4.54 4.62
C PRO A 80 18.37 -3.28 4.77
N LYS A 81 17.78 -2.79 3.67
CA LYS A 81 16.89 -1.62 3.66
C LYS A 81 15.44 -2.06 3.60
N LYS A 82 14.83 -2.21 4.76
CA LYS A 82 13.37 -2.41 4.86
C LYS A 82 12.70 -1.03 4.82
N PRO A 83 11.72 -0.78 3.94
CA PRO A 83 10.91 0.43 4.01
C PRO A 83 10.16 0.44 5.33
N SER A 84 10.62 1.26 6.27
CA SER A 84 9.94 1.51 7.53
C SER A 84 9.15 2.81 7.43
N LEU A 85 7.89 2.80 7.86
CA LEU A 85 7.23 4.06 8.18
C LEU A 85 7.90 4.62 9.41
N ASN A 86 8.37 5.86 9.32
CA ASN A 86 8.73 6.64 10.50
C ASN A 86 7.41 7.05 11.20
N LEU A 87 6.76 6.07 11.83
CA LEU A 87 5.55 6.28 12.62
C LEU A 87 5.96 7.00 13.90
N ARG A 88 5.33 8.13 14.18
CA ARG A 88 5.51 8.81 15.47
C ARG A 88 4.82 7.99 16.55
N ASP A 89 5.29 8.06 17.80
CA ASP A 89 4.72 7.29 18.91
C ASP A 89 3.21 7.52 19.09
N CYS A 90 2.71 8.71 18.75
CA CYS A 90 1.29 9.03 18.75
C CYS A 90 0.48 8.22 17.71
N ASP A 91 1.05 7.94 16.54
CA ASP A 91 0.41 7.15 15.49
C ASP A 91 0.36 5.65 15.90
N ILE A 92 1.35 5.19 16.66
CA ILE A 92 1.42 3.82 17.21
C ILE A 92 0.42 3.62 18.36
N ALA A 93 0.26 4.62 19.22
CA ALA A 93 -0.68 4.58 20.33
C ALA A 93 -2.15 4.44 19.88
N ILE A 94 -2.51 5.01 18.72
CA ILE A 94 -3.84 4.86 18.11
C ILE A 94 -4.09 3.39 17.71
N PHE A 95 -3.07 2.68 17.21
CA PHE A 95 -3.18 1.26 16.86
C PHE A 95 -3.37 0.34 18.07
N LYS A 96 -2.75 0.67 19.22
CA LYS A 96 -2.82 -0.17 20.43
C LYS A 96 -4.16 -0.05 21.16
N ARG A 97 -4.97 0.96 20.80
CA ARG A 97 -6.23 1.30 21.47
C ARG A 97 -7.48 0.80 20.72
N SER A 98 -7.30 0.27 19.51
CA SER A 98 -8.36 -0.40 18.72
C SER A 98 -8.27 -1.91 18.87
#